data_AF-A0A442ZBZ2-F1
#
_entry.id   AF-A0A442ZBZ2-F1
#
_cell.length_a   1.000
_cell.length_b   1.000
_cell.length_c   1.000
_cell.angle_alpha   90.00
_cell.angle_beta   90.00
_cell.angle_gamma   90.00
#
_symmetry.space_group_name_H-M   'P 1'
#
loop_
_entity.id
_entity.type
_entity.pdbx_description
1 polymer ?
#
loop_
_entity_poly.entity_id
_entity_poly.type
_entity_poly.pdbx_seq_one_letter_code
_entity_poly.pdbx_strand_id
1 'polypeptide(L)'
;MVNTLKPPKGGAVVRMYRIGHGDCFLIAFAGEQPDKPAYVLIDCGYKPGSPAKLANPTEVEEIGQDIIDVTGGVVDVAVITHEHQDHVNGLTPTNFPGLKVGKVWFAWTENPDDDIANQMRKKFNDRLLGLIDAHANMLGAGQSDDLVANFLEGELGEEASEYNGLNSLGAAGKDPAKSANKIAMKFLRDCAAPRDLEYLYPHEKQRPVPGAATARVFVLGPPRDIDKIDDLDPIGAENFGDGGHGMGAGTGGVGDDGKKMSPFPRRHVLSMERAFDSSTADNFFATHYGIEGNGADDAPDGKSIHDNADWRRLKANETDAGGLALAMSNATNNASLVLAFELSKGGKVLLFVGDAQAGNWRSWSEGSFTDGTAEVTVKDLLGRTVLYKVGHHGSHNATLNGKARSKQASLAWMARGQNAAEFVAMITAVEAWAHRKPKPDWNHPLPAIKTALVEKAGGRVLQTDTSLAQTTPVGAGAAGWQSFLSRVTETPLYFDLTVED
;
A
#
# COMPACT_ATOMS: atom_id res chain seq x y z
N MET A 1 11.42 -30.25 -16.16
CA MET A 1 10.70 -29.57 -17.27
C MET A 1 10.85 -28.09 -17.00
N VAL A 2 11.33 -27.29 -17.96
CA VAL A 2 11.44 -25.84 -17.78
C VAL A 2 10.02 -25.29 -17.67
N ASN A 3 9.69 -24.74 -16.50
CA ASN A 3 8.38 -24.21 -16.22
C ASN A 3 8.29 -22.85 -16.92
N THR A 4 7.69 -22.79 -18.12
CA THR A 4 7.63 -21.55 -18.91
C THR A 4 6.29 -20.88 -18.70
N LEU A 5 6.32 -19.62 -18.27
CA LEU A 5 5.13 -18.78 -18.14
C LEU A 5 4.77 -18.23 -19.53
N LYS A 6 4.04 -19.03 -20.32
CA LYS A 6 3.67 -18.70 -21.70
C LYS A 6 2.24 -18.14 -21.77
N PRO A 7 2.05 -16.88 -22.19
CA PRO A 7 0.74 -16.28 -22.33
C PRO A 7 0.01 -16.72 -23.61
N PRO A 8 -1.34 -16.70 -23.61
CA PRO A 8 -2.12 -16.88 -24.83
C PRO A 8 -1.91 -15.69 -25.77
N LYS A 9 -2.20 -15.86 -27.07
CA LYS A 9 -2.07 -14.78 -28.06
C LYS A 9 -2.93 -13.58 -27.64
N GLY A 10 -2.31 -12.40 -27.54
CA GLY A 10 -2.97 -11.15 -27.14
C GLY A 10 -3.29 -11.04 -25.65
N GLY A 11 -3.15 -12.12 -24.89
CA GLY A 11 -3.47 -12.14 -23.46
C GLY A 11 -2.24 -12.06 -22.55
N ALA A 12 -2.44 -12.46 -21.30
CA ALA A 12 -1.41 -12.50 -20.27
C ALA A 12 -1.57 -13.72 -19.36
N VAL A 13 -0.49 -14.07 -18.66
CA VAL A 13 -0.55 -14.92 -17.46
C VAL A 13 0.01 -14.12 -16.29
N VAL A 14 -0.74 -14.08 -15.19
CA VAL A 14 -0.32 -13.41 -13.96
C VAL A 14 0.02 -14.48 -12.93
N ARG A 15 1.28 -14.49 -12.50
CA ARG A 15 1.77 -15.31 -11.39
C ARG A 15 1.76 -14.49 -10.11
N MET A 16 1.00 -14.95 -9.13
CA MET A 16 1.00 -14.44 -7.75
C MET A 16 1.79 -15.40 -6.88
N TYR A 17 2.98 -14.98 -6.43
CA TYR A 17 3.78 -15.81 -5.53
C TYR A 17 3.20 -15.81 -4.12
N ARG A 18 3.31 -16.95 -3.44
CA ARG A 18 2.88 -17.12 -2.05
C ARG A 18 4.00 -16.74 -1.09
N ILE A 19 4.60 -15.57 -1.29
CA ILE A 19 5.79 -15.12 -0.57
C ILE A 19 5.59 -14.92 0.93
N GLY A 20 4.34 -14.79 1.38
CA GLY A 20 3.98 -14.43 2.75
C GLY A 20 2.88 -13.37 2.74
N HIS A 21 2.77 -12.61 3.83
CA HIS A 21 1.96 -11.39 3.88
C HIS A 21 2.77 -10.28 3.19
N GLY A 22 2.46 -10.00 1.92
CA GLY A 22 3.27 -9.13 1.07
C GLY A 22 3.08 -9.44 -0.41
N ASP A 23 3.68 -8.61 -1.25
CA ASP A 23 3.47 -8.62 -2.70
C ASP A 23 4.69 -9.15 -3.45
N CYS A 24 4.48 -10.13 -4.34
CA CYS A 24 5.45 -10.52 -5.36
C CYS A 24 4.70 -11.11 -6.56
N PHE A 25 4.76 -10.43 -7.70
CA PHE A 25 4.03 -10.83 -8.92
C PHE A 25 4.93 -10.84 -10.15
N LEU A 26 4.73 -11.83 -11.01
CA LEU A 26 5.31 -11.86 -12.35
C LEU A 26 4.18 -11.93 -13.39
N ILE A 27 4.13 -10.97 -14.30
CA ILE A 27 3.19 -10.98 -15.42
C ILE A 27 3.95 -11.31 -16.70
N ALA A 28 3.46 -12.30 -17.45
CA ALA A 28 3.88 -12.55 -18.81
C ALA A 28 2.80 -12.03 -19.77
N PHE A 29 3.09 -10.97 -20.53
CA PHE A 29 2.23 -10.51 -21.63
C PHE A 29 2.64 -11.18 -22.94
N ALA A 30 1.67 -11.38 -23.84
CA ALA A 30 1.97 -11.78 -25.21
C ALA A 30 2.96 -10.80 -25.85
N GLY A 31 4.15 -11.29 -26.17
CA GLY A 31 5.21 -10.45 -26.71
C GLY A 31 5.08 -10.22 -28.21
N GLU A 32 5.84 -9.25 -28.72
CA GLU A 32 5.93 -8.94 -30.16
C GLU A 32 6.32 -10.18 -31.00
N GLN A 33 7.07 -11.11 -30.40
CA GLN A 33 7.41 -12.40 -30.97
C GLN A 33 6.65 -13.52 -30.23
N PRO A 34 6.01 -14.48 -30.94
CA PRO A 34 5.16 -15.50 -30.32
C PRO A 34 5.80 -16.34 -29.20
N ASP A 35 7.12 -16.53 -29.24
CA ASP A 35 7.87 -17.36 -28.29
C ASP A 35 8.72 -16.54 -27.32
N LYS A 36 8.54 -15.22 -27.29
CA LYS A 36 9.23 -14.32 -26.36
C LYS A 36 8.21 -13.45 -25.63
N PRO A 37 7.66 -13.91 -24.50
CA PRO A 37 6.78 -13.11 -23.66
C PRO A 37 7.49 -11.84 -23.18
N ALA A 38 6.69 -10.81 -22.87
CA ALA A 38 7.17 -9.63 -22.17
C ALA A 38 6.90 -9.78 -20.69
N TYR A 39 7.95 -9.71 -19.87
CA TYR A 39 7.87 -9.98 -18.44
C TYR A 39 7.86 -8.68 -17.64
N VAL A 40 6.88 -8.56 -16.74
CA VAL A 40 6.77 -7.47 -15.77
C VAL A 40 6.81 -8.06 -14.36
N LEU A 41 7.87 -7.76 -13.62
CA LEU A 41 7.97 -8.04 -12.17
C LEU A 41 7.37 -6.87 -11.41
N ILE A 42 6.46 -7.12 -10.47
CA ILE A 42 5.86 -6.09 -9.61
C ILE A 42 6.07 -6.50 -8.17
N ASP A 43 6.91 -5.72 -7.48
CA ASP A 43 7.35 -5.95 -6.10
C ASP A 43 7.96 -7.35 -5.89
N CYS A 44 8.66 -7.52 -4.77
CA CYS A 44 8.87 -8.84 -4.18
C CYS A 44 9.29 -8.69 -2.72
N GLY A 45 8.31 -8.70 -1.82
CA GLY A 45 8.55 -8.60 -0.38
C GLY A 45 7.52 -9.34 0.46
N TYR A 46 7.82 -9.46 1.75
CA TYR A 46 6.96 -10.09 2.74
C TYR A 46 7.23 -9.57 4.15
N LYS A 47 6.22 -9.64 5.03
CA LYS A 47 6.42 -9.41 6.46
C LYS A 47 7.16 -10.58 7.11
N PRO A 48 8.24 -10.35 7.88
CA PRO A 48 8.96 -11.39 8.59
C PRO A 48 8.06 -12.31 9.43
N GLY A 49 8.35 -13.61 9.36
CA GLY A 49 7.61 -14.66 10.06
C GLY A 49 6.23 -15.02 9.47
N SER A 50 5.75 -14.28 8.46
CA SER A 50 4.51 -14.62 7.75
C SER A 50 4.58 -15.88 6.86
N PRO A 51 5.71 -16.20 6.17
CA PRO A 51 5.77 -17.41 5.34
C PRO A 51 5.62 -18.70 6.17
N ALA A 52 6.13 -18.68 7.40
CA ALA A 52 6.00 -19.79 8.35
C ALA A 52 4.55 -20.07 8.81
N LYS A 53 3.59 -19.23 8.43
CA LYS A 53 2.16 -19.43 8.72
C LYS A 53 1.40 -20.03 7.53
N LEU A 54 2.05 -20.21 6.38
CA LEU A 54 1.47 -20.91 5.24
C LEU A 54 1.39 -22.41 5.51
N ALA A 55 0.41 -23.08 4.89
CA ALA A 55 0.31 -24.54 4.95
C ALA A 55 1.57 -25.23 4.36
N ASN A 56 2.16 -24.61 3.34
CA ASN A 56 3.47 -24.95 2.80
C ASN A 56 4.31 -23.67 2.83
N PRO A 57 5.21 -23.50 3.81
CA PRO A 57 6.13 -22.37 3.84
C PRO A 57 6.96 -22.29 2.56
N THR A 58 7.16 -21.08 2.07
CA THR A 58 7.99 -20.77 0.91
C THR A 58 9.18 -19.93 1.34
N GLU A 59 10.29 -20.04 0.62
CA GLU A 59 11.46 -19.19 0.82
C GLU A 59 11.59 -18.21 -0.35
N VAL A 60 12.05 -16.98 -0.06
CA VAL A 60 12.15 -15.92 -1.08
C VAL A 60 13.21 -16.23 -2.14
N GLU A 61 14.25 -16.97 -1.78
CA GLU A 61 15.27 -17.48 -2.69
C GLU A 61 14.68 -18.44 -3.74
N GLU A 62 13.71 -19.29 -3.35
CA GLU A 62 13.02 -20.19 -4.27
C GLU A 62 12.17 -19.39 -5.28
N ILE A 63 11.48 -18.36 -4.80
CA ILE A 63 10.67 -17.45 -5.63
C ILE A 63 11.56 -16.70 -6.63
N GLY A 64 12.65 -16.12 -6.15
CA GLY A 64 13.60 -15.42 -7.01
C GLY A 64 14.22 -16.34 -8.05
N GLN A 65 14.58 -17.57 -7.68
CA GLN A 65 15.09 -18.56 -8.62
C GLN A 65 14.04 -18.99 -9.66
N ASP A 66 12.78 -19.19 -9.27
CA ASP A 66 11.68 -19.48 -10.23
C ASP A 66 11.49 -18.33 -11.23
N ILE A 67 11.55 -17.08 -10.77
CA ILE A 67 11.51 -15.90 -11.66
C ILE A 67 12.68 -15.92 -12.64
N ILE A 68 13.91 -16.20 -12.17
CA ILE A 68 15.09 -16.30 -13.03
C ILE A 68 14.91 -17.44 -14.07
N ASP A 69 14.45 -18.61 -13.64
CA ASP A 69 14.28 -19.78 -14.51
C ASP A 69 13.22 -19.56 -15.59
N VAL A 70 12.09 -18.94 -15.22
CA VAL A 70 10.97 -18.63 -16.13
C VAL A 70 11.36 -17.59 -17.17
N THR A 71 12.11 -16.57 -16.75
CA THR A 71 12.41 -15.39 -17.58
C THR A 71 13.75 -15.49 -18.30
N GLY A 72 14.57 -16.49 -17.98
CA GLY A 72 15.97 -16.55 -18.40
C GLY A 72 16.83 -15.45 -17.76
N GLY A 73 16.42 -14.96 -16.59
CA GLY A 73 17.10 -13.91 -15.82
C GLY A 73 16.89 -12.48 -16.37
N VAL A 74 15.94 -12.27 -17.28
CA VAL A 74 15.67 -10.96 -17.88
C VAL A 74 14.19 -10.63 -17.79
N VAL A 75 13.85 -9.53 -17.12
CA VAL A 75 12.51 -8.95 -17.16
C VAL A 75 12.52 -7.64 -17.96
N ASP A 76 11.49 -7.41 -18.76
CA ASP A 76 11.39 -6.20 -19.58
C ASP A 76 11.09 -4.97 -18.71
N VAL A 77 10.28 -5.16 -17.67
CA VAL A 77 9.98 -4.14 -16.67
C VAL A 77 10.06 -4.74 -15.26
N ALA A 78 10.66 -4.00 -14.33
CA ALA A 78 10.43 -4.20 -12.91
C ALA A 78 9.75 -2.95 -12.32
N VAL A 79 8.77 -3.17 -11.46
CA VAL A 79 7.98 -2.12 -10.82
C VAL A 79 8.18 -2.23 -9.32
N ILE A 80 8.44 -1.11 -8.68
CA ILE A 80 8.26 -1.01 -7.22
C ILE A 80 7.11 -0.05 -6.94
N THR A 81 6.08 -0.54 -6.24
CA THR A 81 4.90 0.26 -5.95
C THR A 81 5.18 1.34 -4.92
N HIS A 82 5.86 0.98 -3.83
CA HIS A 82 6.34 1.85 -2.76
C HIS A 82 7.39 1.10 -1.91
N GLU A 83 7.94 1.76 -0.89
CA GLU A 83 9.17 1.32 -0.21
C GLU A 83 8.96 0.34 0.96
N HIS A 84 7.71 -0.01 1.33
CA HIS A 84 7.50 -0.85 2.50
C HIS A 84 8.14 -2.23 2.42
N GLN A 85 8.52 -2.74 3.59
CA GLN A 85 9.24 -4.00 3.76
C GLN A 85 8.61 -5.16 2.98
N ASP A 86 7.29 -5.28 3.01
CA ASP A 86 6.50 -6.32 2.36
C ASP A 86 6.32 -6.15 0.84
N HIS A 87 6.96 -5.14 0.27
CA HIS A 87 7.06 -4.94 -1.17
C HIS A 87 8.50 -5.11 -1.67
N VAL A 88 9.50 -4.83 -0.83
CA VAL A 88 10.89 -4.69 -1.31
C VAL A 88 11.89 -5.65 -0.71
N ASN A 89 11.68 -6.18 0.50
CA ASN A 89 12.76 -6.86 1.23
C ASN A 89 13.27 -8.16 0.59
N GLY A 90 12.53 -8.75 -0.35
CA GLY A 90 12.96 -9.90 -1.14
C GLY A 90 13.89 -9.53 -2.31
N LEU A 91 13.92 -8.28 -2.74
CA LEU A 91 14.67 -7.79 -3.90
C LEU A 91 16.14 -7.58 -3.53
N THR A 92 16.90 -8.68 -3.51
CA THR A 92 18.33 -8.68 -3.21
C THR A 92 19.14 -9.41 -4.28
N PRO A 93 20.45 -9.11 -4.42
CA PRO A 93 21.32 -9.87 -5.32
C PRO A 93 21.38 -11.37 -5.02
N THR A 94 21.17 -11.76 -3.76
CA THR A 94 21.18 -13.16 -3.32
C THR A 94 19.94 -13.90 -3.81
N ASN A 95 18.77 -13.28 -3.69
CA ASN A 95 17.51 -13.88 -4.09
C ASN A 95 17.32 -13.84 -5.61
N PHE A 96 17.88 -12.83 -6.27
CA PHE A 96 17.76 -12.59 -7.71
C PHE A 96 19.15 -12.56 -8.40
N PRO A 97 19.89 -13.68 -8.39
CA PRO A 97 21.26 -13.70 -8.87
C PRO A 97 21.32 -13.42 -10.37
N GLY A 98 21.98 -12.31 -10.74
CA GLY A 98 22.19 -11.94 -12.14
C GLY A 98 20.96 -11.41 -12.87
N LEU A 99 19.90 -11.04 -12.14
CA LEU A 99 18.71 -10.41 -12.73
C LEU A 99 19.10 -9.17 -13.54
N LYS A 100 18.57 -9.09 -14.76
CA LYS A 100 18.66 -7.91 -15.61
C LYS A 100 17.27 -7.36 -15.86
N VAL A 101 17.17 -6.03 -15.82
CA VAL A 101 15.90 -5.33 -16.01
C VAL A 101 16.01 -4.39 -17.21
N GLY A 102 15.05 -4.47 -18.12
CA GLY A 102 14.94 -3.56 -19.26
C GLY A 102 14.65 -2.14 -18.82
N LYS A 103 13.57 -1.95 -18.04
CA LYS A 103 13.16 -0.68 -17.44
C LYS A 103 12.70 -0.85 -15.99
N VAL A 104 13.00 0.12 -15.15
CA VAL A 104 12.47 0.15 -13.77
C VAL A 104 11.47 1.29 -13.66
N TRP A 105 10.27 0.97 -13.19
CA TRP A 105 9.21 1.94 -12.97
C TRP A 105 9.01 2.19 -11.48
N PHE A 106 9.05 3.47 -11.13
CA PHE A 106 8.70 3.98 -9.80
C PHE A 106 7.55 4.97 -9.90
N ALA A 107 6.87 5.22 -8.79
CA ALA A 107 6.02 6.41 -8.65
C ALA A 107 6.88 7.68 -8.76
N TRP A 108 6.25 8.79 -9.15
CA TRP A 108 6.88 10.12 -9.15
C TRP A 108 7.43 10.54 -7.77
N THR A 109 6.90 9.97 -6.69
CA THR A 109 7.37 10.15 -5.31
C THR A 109 8.81 9.68 -5.08
N GLU A 110 9.38 8.90 -6.01
CA GLU A 110 10.79 8.48 -6.03
C GLU A 110 11.67 9.32 -6.96
N ASN A 111 11.10 10.28 -7.70
CA ASN A 111 11.85 11.09 -8.64
C ASN A 111 12.80 12.05 -7.88
N PRO A 112 14.13 11.99 -8.09
CA PRO A 112 15.08 12.87 -7.42
C PRO A 112 14.97 14.33 -7.88
N ASP A 113 14.44 14.57 -9.08
CA ASP A 113 14.33 15.90 -9.68
C ASP A 113 12.96 16.56 -9.43
N ASP A 114 12.03 15.88 -8.75
CA ASP A 114 10.71 16.45 -8.43
C ASP A 114 10.71 17.15 -7.06
N ASP A 115 10.40 18.46 -7.06
CA ASP A 115 10.42 19.31 -5.87
C ASP A 115 9.41 18.86 -4.79
N ILE A 116 8.22 18.41 -5.20
CA ILE A 116 7.17 17.96 -4.27
C ILE A 116 7.63 16.65 -3.62
N ALA A 117 8.18 15.73 -4.42
CA ALA A 117 8.70 14.46 -3.93
C ALA A 117 9.86 14.68 -2.95
N ASN A 118 10.77 15.60 -3.25
CA ASN A 118 11.86 15.99 -2.36
C ASN A 118 11.35 16.57 -1.03
N GLN A 119 10.32 17.42 -1.06
CA GLN A 119 9.70 17.95 0.17
C GLN A 119 9.08 16.84 1.02
N MET A 120 8.38 15.90 0.39
CA MET A 120 7.79 14.75 1.08
C MET A 120 8.86 13.86 1.71
N ARG A 121 9.91 13.49 0.97
CA ARG A 121 11.00 12.65 1.49
C ARG A 121 11.72 13.32 2.66
N LYS A 122 11.94 14.63 2.60
CA LYS A 122 12.49 15.39 3.73
C LYS A 122 11.58 15.32 4.96
N LYS A 123 10.29 15.65 4.80
CA LYS A 123 9.27 15.58 5.87
C LYS A 123 9.20 14.18 6.49
N PHE A 124 9.23 13.14 5.65
CA PHE A 124 9.24 11.75 6.09
C PHE A 124 10.50 11.41 6.88
N ASN A 125 11.68 11.75 6.37
CA ASN A 125 12.96 11.49 7.04
C ASN A 125 13.04 12.16 8.42
N ASP A 126 12.64 13.43 8.52
CA ASP A 126 12.66 14.15 9.80
C ASP A 126 11.75 13.46 10.84
N ARG A 127 10.58 12.96 10.43
CA ARG A 127 9.67 12.20 11.29
C ARG A 127 10.22 10.82 11.64
N LEU A 128 10.85 10.12 10.69
CA LEU A 128 11.46 8.80 10.90
C LEU A 128 12.55 8.89 11.97
N LEU A 129 13.45 9.85 11.85
CA LEU A 129 14.54 10.03 12.81
C LEU A 129 14.02 10.40 14.20
N GLY A 130 12.97 11.23 14.29
CA GLY A 130 12.31 11.54 15.54
C GLY A 130 11.59 10.33 16.17
N LEU A 131 11.00 9.47 15.34
CA LEU A 131 10.32 8.26 15.81
C LEU A 131 11.31 7.20 16.30
N ILE A 132 12.47 7.06 15.65
CA ILE A 132 13.58 6.22 16.12
C ILE A 132 14.07 6.71 17.50
N ASP A 133 14.24 8.03 17.69
CA ASP A 133 14.58 8.60 19.00
C ASP A 133 13.51 8.31 20.05
N ALA A 134 12.22 8.46 19.71
CA ALA A 134 11.11 8.18 20.61
C ALA A 134 11.12 6.72 21.06
N HIS A 135 11.28 5.78 20.12
CA HIS A 135 11.39 4.36 20.40
C HIS A 135 12.60 4.05 21.31
N ALA A 136 13.77 4.62 21.02
CA ALA A 136 14.97 4.43 21.84
C ALA A 136 14.79 4.95 23.29
N ASN A 137 14.14 6.10 23.46
CA ASN A 137 13.84 6.67 24.78
C ASN A 137 12.86 5.78 25.58
N MET A 138 11.85 5.23 24.92
CA MET A 138 10.90 4.29 25.54
C MET A 138 11.62 3.04 26.04
N LEU A 139 12.46 2.43 25.20
CA LEU A 139 13.29 1.28 25.59
C LEU A 139 14.21 1.61 26.78
N GLY A 140 14.87 2.77 26.76
CA GLY A 140 15.71 3.24 27.85
C GLY A 140 14.96 3.48 29.17
N ALA A 141 13.67 3.83 29.09
CA ALA A 141 12.77 3.94 30.24
C ALA A 141 12.17 2.61 30.69
N GLY A 142 12.53 1.49 30.06
CA GLY A 142 11.96 0.17 30.34
C GLY A 142 10.52 -0.01 29.83
N GLN A 143 10.09 0.85 28.91
CA GLN A 143 8.81 0.74 28.22
C GLN A 143 9.01 0.00 26.90
N SER A 144 8.10 -0.90 26.55
CA SER A 144 8.03 -1.50 25.22
C SER A 144 6.75 -1.04 24.54
N ASP A 145 6.87 -0.57 23.29
CA ASP A 145 5.72 -0.30 22.43
C ASP A 145 5.91 -1.04 21.11
N ASP A 146 5.32 -2.23 21.07
CA ASP A 146 5.34 -3.09 19.89
C ASP A 146 4.77 -2.37 18.66
N LEU A 147 3.84 -1.42 18.83
CA LEU A 147 3.23 -0.71 17.70
C LEU A 147 4.27 0.14 16.97
N VAL A 148 5.00 0.97 17.72
CA VAL A 148 6.05 1.83 17.16
C VAL A 148 7.16 1.00 16.52
N ALA A 149 7.60 -0.08 17.19
CA ALA A 149 8.61 -0.98 16.66
C ALA A 149 8.17 -1.62 15.33
N ASN A 150 6.96 -2.19 15.27
CA ASN A 150 6.43 -2.83 14.06
C ASN A 150 6.34 -1.84 12.88
N PHE A 151 5.93 -0.59 13.11
CA PHE A 151 5.89 0.41 12.03
C PHE A 151 7.29 0.82 11.58
N LEU A 152 8.22 1.06 12.51
CA LEU A 152 9.61 1.35 12.16
C LEU A 152 10.26 0.21 11.36
N GLU A 153 10.02 -1.04 11.75
CA GLU A 153 10.46 -2.22 10.99
C GLU A 153 9.85 -2.27 9.59
N GLY A 154 8.59 -1.84 9.43
CA GLY A 154 7.94 -1.71 8.12
C GLY A 154 8.63 -0.68 7.21
N GLU A 155 9.04 0.46 7.77
CA GLU A 155 9.74 1.53 7.03
C GLU A 155 11.22 1.21 6.75
N LEU A 156 11.88 0.48 7.64
CA LEU A 156 13.34 0.21 7.57
C LEU A 156 13.66 -1.15 6.94
N GLY A 157 12.77 -2.12 7.09
CA GLY A 157 12.98 -3.50 6.65
C GLY A 157 13.74 -4.39 7.64
N GLU A 158 14.15 -3.84 8.78
CA GLU A 158 14.96 -4.48 9.83
C GLU A 158 14.54 -3.99 11.23
N GLU A 159 15.06 -4.63 12.27
CA GLU A 159 14.84 -4.28 13.68
C GLU A 159 15.11 -2.80 13.97
N ALA A 160 14.10 -2.09 14.46
CA ALA A 160 14.16 -0.64 14.70
C ALA A 160 15.26 -0.23 15.71
N SER A 161 15.60 -1.13 16.63
CA SER A 161 16.63 -0.90 17.66
C SER A 161 18.06 -0.79 17.10
N GLU A 162 18.28 -1.17 15.84
CA GLU A 162 19.59 -1.11 15.19
C GLU A 162 19.91 0.28 14.60
N TYR A 163 18.98 1.23 14.59
CA TYR A 163 19.10 2.50 13.86
C TYR A 163 19.33 3.71 14.77
N ASN A 164 20.05 4.70 14.24
CA ASN A 164 20.29 6.00 14.88
C ASN A 164 19.18 7.01 14.53
N GLY A 165 18.73 7.78 15.53
CA GLY A 165 17.78 8.89 15.37
C GLY A 165 18.47 10.26 15.31
N LEU A 166 17.73 11.35 15.58
CA LEU A 166 18.28 12.73 15.57
C LEU A 166 19.24 12.97 16.73
N ASN A 167 18.90 12.47 17.92
CA ASN A 167 19.57 12.79 19.19
C ASN A 167 20.18 11.55 19.84
N SER A 168 19.65 10.37 19.54
CA SER A 168 20.18 9.09 20.00
C SER A 168 21.14 8.52 18.96
N LEU A 169 22.41 8.92 19.06
CA LEU A 169 23.52 8.37 18.29
C LEU A 169 24.21 7.27 19.10
N GLY A 170 23.85 6.02 18.86
CA GLY A 170 24.62 4.88 19.34
C GLY A 170 25.90 4.72 18.52
N ALA A 171 27.02 4.39 19.16
CA ALA A 171 28.30 4.16 18.48
C ALA A 171 28.26 3.02 17.42
N ALA A 172 27.20 2.21 17.41
CA ALA A 172 26.97 1.09 16.50
C ALA A 172 25.66 1.19 15.67
N GLY A 173 24.90 2.28 15.77
CA GLY A 173 23.61 2.38 15.07
C GLY A 173 23.76 2.63 13.56
N LYS A 174 22.86 2.03 12.78
CA LYS A 174 22.74 2.17 11.33
C LYS A 174 22.14 3.53 10.95
N ASP A 175 22.52 4.01 9.79
CA ASP A 175 21.92 5.18 9.14
C ASP A 175 20.62 4.74 8.44
N PRO A 176 19.45 5.32 8.75
CA PRO A 176 18.18 4.99 8.08
C PRO A 176 18.21 5.18 6.56
N ALA A 177 19.08 6.05 6.02
CA ALA A 177 19.28 6.19 4.58
C ALA A 177 19.92 4.93 3.93
N LYS A 178 20.43 4.01 4.74
CA LYS A 178 21.01 2.72 4.34
C LYS A 178 20.19 1.55 4.87
N SER A 179 18.90 1.76 5.12
CA SER A 179 18.02 0.69 5.59
C SER A 179 17.92 -0.46 4.57
N ALA A 180 17.47 -1.63 5.02
CA ALA A 180 17.29 -2.78 4.13
C ALA A 180 16.31 -2.46 2.97
N ASN A 181 15.24 -1.71 3.26
CA ASN A 181 14.32 -1.24 2.23
C ASN A 181 15.03 -0.34 1.20
N LYS A 182 15.83 0.64 1.65
CA LYS A 182 16.61 1.51 0.75
C LYS A 182 17.61 0.72 -0.10
N ILE A 183 18.23 -0.32 0.47
CA ILE A 183 19.17 -1.21 -0.21
C ILE A 183 18.44 -2.02 -1.29
N ALA A 184 17.25 -2.56 -1.00
CA ALA A 184 16.44 -3.29 -1.96
C ALA A 184 15.96 -2.41 -3.12
N MET A 185 15.47 -1.20 -2.81
CA MET A 185 15.14 -0.19 -3.83
C MET A 185 16.35 0.12 -4.72
N LYS A 186 17.54 0.24 -4.13
CA LYS A 186 18.80 0.49 -4.86
C LYS A 186 19.18 -0.71 -5.73
N PHE A 187 19.05 -1.94 -5.24
CA PHE A 187 19.34 -3.15 -6.02
C PHE A 187 18.58 -3.13 -7.35
N LEU A 188 17.26 -2.88 -7.32
CA LEU A 188 16.48 -2.82 -8.54
C LEU A 188 16.87 -1.66 -9.46
N ARG A 189 17.20 -0.48 -8.90
CA ARG A 189 17.77 0.63 -9.69
C ARG A 189 19.07 0.24 -10.39
N ASP A 190 19.93 -0.52 -9.72
CA ASP A 190 21.22 -0.98 -10.26
C ASP A 190 21.06 -2.08 -11.33
N CYS A 191 19.92 -2.78 -11.38
CA CYS A 191 19.62 -3.78 -12.41
C CYS A 191 19.31 -3.18 -13.81
N ALA A 192 19.11 -1.86 -13.91
CA ALA A 192 18.84 -1.16 -15.16
C ALA A 192 19.83 0.00 -15.40
N ALA A 193 19.93 0.45 -16.65
CA ALA A 193 20.72 1.64 -16.96
C ALA A 193 20.02 2.91 -16.43
N PRO A 194 20.74 3.99 -16.07
CA PRO A 194 20.12 5.22 -15.55
C PRO A 194 19.04 5.83 -16.46
N ARG A 195 19.20 5.71 -17.78
CA ARG A 195 18.22 6.19 -18.78
C ARG A 195 16.92 5.37 -18.84
N ASP A 196 16.94 4.19 -18.22
CA ASP A 196 15.85 3.22 -18.20
C ASP A 196 15.14 3.19 -16.83
N LEU A 197 15.50 4.11 -15.93
CA LEU A 197 14.74 4.43 -14.73
C LEU A 197 13.65 5.45 -15.10
N GLU A 198 12.38 5.07 -14.94
CA GLU A 198 11.26 5.95 -15.25
C GLU A 198 10.40 6.20 -14.01
N TYR A 199 10.04 7.46 -13.81
CA TYR A 199 9.16 7.93 -12.74
C TYR A 199 7.80 8.25 -13.34
N LEU A 200 6.78 7.55 -12.90
CA LEU A 200 5.45 7.58 -13.49
C LEU A 200 4.54 8.54 -12.72
N TYR A 201 3.83 9.39 -13.47
CA TYR A 201 2.88 10.36 -12.93
C TYR A 201 1.45 9.94 -13.26
N PRO A 202 0.48 10.19 -12.36
CA PRO A 202 -0.91 9.84 -12.59
C PRO A 202 -1.49 10.64 -13.77
N HIS A 203 -2.38 10.01 -14.52
CA HIS A 203 -3.12 10.60 -15.64
C HIS A 203 -2.24 11.09 -16.82
N GLU A 204 -0.97 10.71 -16.86
CA GLU A 204 -0.14 10.88 -18.06
C GLU A 204 -0.63 9.99 -19.20
N LYS A 205 -0.19 10.31 -20.42
CA LYS A 205 -0.46 9.49 -21.60
C LYS A 205 -0.06 8.03 -21.34
N GLN A 206 -0.97 7.12 -21.70
CA GLN A 206 -0.75 5.69 -21.64
C GLN A 206 0.49 5.28 -22.43
N ARG A 207 1.20 4.27 -21.93
CA ARG A 207 2.49 3.83 -22.47
C ARG A 207 2.41 2.36 -22.86
N PRO A 208 3.10 1.92 -23.94
CA PRO A 208 3.22 0.49 -24.23
C PRO A 208 3.98 -0.21 -23.11
N VAL A 209 3.66 -1.47 -22.83
CA VAL A 209 4.51 -2.34 -22.01
C VAL A 209 5.68 -2.78 -22.88
N PRO A 210 6.95 -2.47 -22.50
CA PRO A 210 8.13 -2.89 -23.26
C PRO A 210 8.11 -4.38 -23.59
N GLY A 211 8.36 -4.71 -24.86
CA GLY A 211 8.37 -6.10 -25.37
C GLY A 211 6.99 -6.70 -25.67
N ALA A 212 5.90 -6.12 -25.16
CA ALA A 212 4.55 -6.65 -25.37
C ALA A 212 4.01 -6.27 -26.75
N ALA A 213 3.24 -7.16 -27.38
CA ALA A 213 2.67 -6.91 -28.71
C ALA A 213 1.58 -5.82 -28.69
N THR A 214 0.72 -5.84 -27.68
CA THR A 214 -0.47 -4.97 -27.61
C THR A 214 -0.70 -4.34 -26.24
N ALA A 215 -0.09 -4.90 -25.18
CA ALA A 215 -0.34 -4.47 -23.82
C ALA A 215 0.20 -3.05 -23.58
N ARG A 216 -0.58 -2.26 -22.83
CA ARG A 216 -0.25 -0.89 -22.46
C ARG A 216 -0.70 -0.59 -21.04
N VAL A 217 -0.14 0.44 -20.43
CA VAL A 217 -0.38 0.77 -19.03
C VAL A 217 -0.91 2.20 -18.88
N PHE A 218 -1.87 2.34 -17.96
CA PHE A 218 -2.42 3.61 -17.48
C PHE A 218 -2.03 3.78 -16.00
N VAL A 219 -1.53 4.96 -15.64
CA VAL A 219 -1.06 5.27 -14.27
C VAL A 219 -2.16 6.05 -13.57
N LEU A 220 -2.79 5.47 -12.55
CA LEU A 220 -3.91 6.09 -11.83
C LEU A 220 -3.46 6.88 -10.59
N GLY A 221 -2.33 6.52 -9.99
CA GLY A 221 -1.81 7.06 -8.74
C GLY A 221 -0.31 6.82 -8.59
N PRO A 222 0.35 7.42 -7.59
CA PRO A 222 -0.27 8.18 -6.49
C PRO A 222 -0.63 9.64 -6.89
N PRO A 223 -1.56 10.29 -6.18
CA PRO A 223 -1.95 11.68 -6.45
C PRO A 223 -0.78 12.64 -6.26
N ARG A 224 -0.77 13.75 -7.01
CA ARG A 224 0.18 14.87 -6.81
C ARG A 224 -0.19 15.78 -5.62
N ASP A 225 -1.41 15.66 -5.15
CA ASP A 225 -1.98 16.42 -4.05
C ASP A 225 -1.57 15.78 -2.71
N ILE A 226 -0.71 16.47 -1.95
CA ILE A 226 -0.18 15.98 -0.67
C ILE A 226 -1.31 15.73 0.33
N ASP A 227 -2.36 16.57 0.31
CA ASP A 227 -3.49 16.39 1.22
C ASP A 227 -4.19 15.06 0.96
N LYS A 228 -4.18 14.56 -0.29
CA LYS A 228 -4.69 13.22 -0.62
C LYS A 228 -3.75 12.10 -0.24
N ILE A 229 -2.45 12.32 -0.19
CA ILE A 229 -1.49 11.34 0.30
C ILE A 229 -1.66 11.17 1.81
N ASP A 230 -1.90 12.27 2.52
CA ASP A 230 -2.17 12.30 3.97
C ASP A 230 -3.65 11.95 4.29
N ASP A 231 -4.51 11.67 3.30
CA ASP A 231 -5.93 11.33 3.46
C ASP A 231 -6.12 9.79 3.46
N LEU A 232 -6.20 9.22 4.65
CA LEU A 232 -5.96 7.79 4.87
C LEU A 232 -7.25 6.98 5.02
N ASP A 233 -8.33 7.59 5.51
CA ASP A 233 -9.53 6.86 5.93
C ASP A 233 -10.67 6.94 4.91
N PRO A 234 -11.51 5.89 4.80
CA PRO A 234 -12.74 5.95 4.02
C PRO A 234 -13.76 6.86 4.69
N ILE A 235 -14.49 7.64 3.90
CA ILE A 235 -15.53 8.56 4.37
C ILE A 235 -16.93 8.02 4.08
N GLY A 236 -17.79 8.03 5.11
CA GLY A 236 -19.20 7.67 4.98
C GLY A 236 -19.42 6.31 4.30
N ALA A 237 -20.04 6.33 3.11
CA ALA A 237 -20.43 5.13 2.36
C ALA A 237 -19.28 4.39 1.64
N GLU A 238 -18.04 4.88 1.78
CA GLU A 238 -16.84 4.18 1.31
C GLU A 238 -16.41 3.05 2.25
N ASN A 239 -16.89 3.07 3.50
CA ASN A 239 -16.61 2.02 4.48
C ASN A 239 -17.35 0.72 4.14
N PHE A 240 -16.72 -0.41 4.46
CA PHE A 240 -17.35 -1.72 4.51
C PHE A 240 -17.77 -2.02 5.97
N GLY A 241 -18.97 -1.58 6.35
CA GLY A 241 -19.56 -1.84 7.68
C GLY A 241 -19.79 -0.58 8.54
N ASP A 242 -20.25 -0.78 9.77
CA ASP A 242 -20.63 0.27 10.72
C ASP A 242 -19.38 0.88 11.39
N GLY A 243 -18.71 1.82 10.71
CA GLY A 243 -17.93 2.96 11.25
C GLY A 243 -16.81 2.76 12.30
N GLY A 244 -16.57 1.56 12.83
CA GLY A 244 -15.71 1.32 14.00
C GLY A 244 -14.36 0.63 13.73
N HIS A 245 -13.97 0.51 12.46
CA HIS A 245 -12.72 -0.17 12.06
C HIS A 245 -11.63 0.77 11.54
N GLY A 246 -11.85 2.09 11.59
CA GLY A 246 -10.79 3.06 11.33
C GLY A 246 -9.66 2.85 12.32
N MET A 247 -8.44 2.63 11.82
CA MET A 247 -7.22 2.69 12.63
C MET A 247 -6.95 4.17 12.98
N GLY A 248 -7.87 4.80 13.70
CA GLY A 248 -7.79 6.21 14.05
C GLY A 248 -6.90 6.40 15.26
N ALA A 249 -5.59 6.55 15.05
CA ALA A 249 -4.76 7.26 16.01
C ALA A 249 -4.91 8.76 15.73
N GLY A 250 -5.25 9.55 16.75
CA GLY A 250 -5.42 10.99 16.61
C GLY A 250 -4.16 11.62 16.04
N THR A 251 -4.22 12.10 14.80
CA THR A 251 -3.04 12.56 14.06
C THR A 251 -2.52 13.87 14.63
N GLY A 252 -1.47 13.76 15.46
CA GLY A 252 -0.64 14.80 16.05
C GLY A 252 0.61 15.15 15.22
N GLY A 253 0.52 15.94 14.14
CA GLY A 253 1.68 16.41 13.34
C GLY A 253 2.46 17.61 13.91
N VAL A 254 3.78 17.69 13.66
CA VAL A 254 4.80 18.51 14.35
C VAL A 254 5.75 19.19 13.31
N GLY A 255 6.35 20.37 13.59
CA GLY A 255 7.68 20.85 13.08
C GLY A 255 7.93 22.40 13.01
N ASP A 256 8.99 23.09 13.52
CA ASP A 256 9.85 23.12 14.76
C ASP A 256 10.12 24.60 15.18
N ASP A 257 10.44 24.86 16.46
CA ASP A 257 11.21 26.02 16.96
C ASP A 257 11.66 25.75 18.42
N GLY A 258 12.34 24.63 18.68
CA GLY A 258 12.81 24.25 20.04
C GLY A 258 11.69 24.20 21.09
N LYS A 259 10.44 24.18 20.62
CA LYS A 259 9.17 24.38 21.33
C LYS A 259 8.12 23.58 20.57
N LYS A 260 7.63 22.52 21.23
CA LYS A 260 6.28 21.91 21.18
C LYS A 260 5.35 22.41 20.05
N MET A 261 4.90 21.55 19.13
CA MET A 261 3.96 21.93 18.05
C MET A 261 2.77 21.04 17.87
N SER A 262 1.79 21.67 17.21
CA SER A 262 0.41 21.24 17.06
C SER A 262 0.14 20.57 15.71
N PRO A 263 -0.73 19.53 15.68
CA PRO A 263 -1.19 18.85 14.46
C PRO A 263 -1.91 19.69 13.41
N PHE A 264 -2.44 20.85 13.78
CA PHE A 264 -3.29 21.62 12.89
C PHE A 264 -2.46 22.67 12.10
N PRO A 265 -2.82 22.99 10.84
CA PRO A 265 -2.18 24.09 10.11
C PRO A 265 -2.23 25.38 10.94
N ARG A 266 -1.16 26.20 10.93
CA ARG A 266 -1.06 27.42 11.79
C ARG A 266 -2.28 28.35 11.75
N ARG A 267 -3.01 28.41 10.62
CA ARG A 267 -4.25 29.19 10.47
C ARG A 267 -5.43 28.68 11.32
N HIS A 268 -5.36 27.44 11.79
CA HIS A 268 -6.36 26.77 12.62
C HIS A 268 -5.87 26.55 14.07
N VAL A 269 -4.69 27.07 14.43
CA VAL A 269 -4.10 26.93 15.76
C VAL A 269 -4.15 28.28 16.48
N LEU A 270 -4.59 28.27 17.74
CA LEU A 270 -4.38 29.38 18.68
C LEU A 270 -3.21 29.03 19.61
N SER A 271 -2.26 29.96 19.81
CA SER A 271 -1.20 29.77 20.81
C SER A 271 -1.80 29.79 22.22
N MET A 272 -1.23 29.03 23.17
CA MET A 272 -1.66 29.06 24.59
C MET A 272 -1.69 30.50 25.12
N GLU A 273 -0.62 31.27 24.89
CA GLU A 273 -0.56 32.68 25.29
C GLU A 273 -1.73 33.50 24.73
N ARG A 274 -2.14 33.27 23.48
CA ARG A 274 -3.27 33.97 22.84
C ARG A 274 -4.64 33.38 23.21
N ALA A 275 -4.71 32.10 23.56
CA ALA A 275 -5.95 31.45 23.99
C ALA A 275 -6.31 31.84 25.43
N PHE A 276 -5.29 32.09 26.25
CA PHE A 276 -5.41 32.53 27.64
C PHE A 276 -5.18 34.04 27.82
N ASP A 277 -5.01 34.79 26.73
CA ASP A 277 -5.09 36.25 26.72
C ASP A 277 -6.56 36.66 26.95
N SER A 278 -6.81 37.47 27.98
CA SER A 278 -8.15 37.91 28.37
C SER A 278 -8.82 38.82 27.33
N SER A 279 -8.11 39.24 26.28
CA SER A 279 -8.59 40.16 25.25
C SER A 279 -9.12 39.50 23.96
N THR A 280 -8.92 38.19 23.75
CA THR A 280 -9.12 37.54 22.44
C THR A 280 -10.30 36.56 22.36
N ALA A 281 -10.75 35.99 23.48
CA ALA A 281 -11.77 34.94 23.47
C ALA A 281 -12.57 34.84 24.80
N ASP A 282 -13.38 35.85 25.15
CA ASP A 282 -14.45 35.86 26.20
C ASP A 282 -14.27 34.88 27.38
N ASN A 283 -13.04 34.73 27.89
CA ASN A 283 -12.66 33.73 28.89
C ASN A 283 -13.02 32.26 28.56
N PHE A 284 -13.35 31.93 27.30
CA PHE A 284 -13.83 30.59 26.88
C PHE A 284 -12.80 29.50 27.19
N PHE A 285 -11.55 29.70 26.79
CA PHE A 285 -10.49 28.70 27.00
C PHE A 285 -10.12 28.55 28.48
N ALA A 286 -10.05 29.65 29.22
CA ALA A 286 -9.86 29.63 30.66
C ALA A 286 -11.00 28.94 31.41
N THR A 287 -12.23 29.08 30.93
CA THR A 287 -13.40 28.42 31.52
C THR A 287 -13.36 26.92 31.22
N HIS A 288 -13.29 26.50 29.96
CA HIS A 288 -13.49 25.09 29.58
C HIS A 288 -12.24 24.21 29.60
N TYR A 289 -11.04 24.80 29.46
CA TYR A 289 -9.75 24.10 29.38
C TYR A 289 -8.76 24.51 30.49
N GLY A 290 -9.09 25.55 31.28
CA GLY A 290 -8.37 26.09 32.43
C GLY A 290 -6.88 26.38 32.31
N ILE A 291 -6.26 26.74 33.45
CA ILE A 291 -4.89 27.25 33.52
C ILE A 291 -3.97 26.13 34.02
N GLU A 292 -2.76 26.04 33.44
CA GLU A 292 -1.75 25.04 33.80
C GLU A 292 -1.54 24.97 35.32
N GLY A 293 -1.62 23.76 35.89
CA GLY A 293 -1.46 23.51 37.33
C GLY A 293 -2.73 23.52 38.19
N ASN A 294 -3.91 23.69 37.59
CA ASN A 294 -5.16 23.86 38.34
C ASN A 294 -6.31 22.97 37.81
N GLY A 295 -6.05 21.71 37.45
CA GLY A 295 -7.03 20.80 36.84
C GLY A 295 -8.10 20.30 37.81
N ALA A 296 -9.31 20.05 37.29
CA ALA A 296 -10.37 19.35 38.03
C ALA A 296 -10.25 17.84 37.83
N ASP A 297 -10.53 17.06 38.88
CA ASP A 297 -10.62 15.60 38.82
C ASP A 297 -11.73 15.15 37.85
N ASP A 298 -11.57 13.95 37.29
CA ASP A 298 -12.57 13.36 36.40
C ASP A 298 -13.90 13.13 37.10
N ALA A 299 -14.99 13.39 36.36
CA ALA A 299 -16.33 13.08 36.83
C ALA A 299 -16.58 11.56 36.72
N PRO A 300 -17.33 10.95 37.66
CA PRO A 300 -17.74 9.55 37.54
C PRO A 300 -18.54 9.26 36.27
N ASP A 301 -18.53 8.00 35.82
CA ASP A 301 -19.26 7.54 34.64
C ASP A 301 -20.74 7.98 34.64
N GLY A 302 -21.18 8.49 33.49
CA GLY A 302 -22.56 8.96 33.28
C GLY A 302 -22.87 10.37 33.80
N LYS A 303 -21.88 11.13 34.27
CA LYS A 303 -22.02 12.54 34.64
C LYS A 303 -21.40 13.46 33.59
N SER A 304 -21.89 14.70 33.53
CA SER A 304 -21.27 15.75 32.70
C SER A 304 -19.88 16.04 33.22
N ILE A 305 -18.90 16.04 32.33
CA ILE A 305 -17.50 16.27 32.67
C ILE A 305 -17.32 17.74 33.05
N HIS A 306 -16.56 17.99 34.10
CA HIS A 306 -16.24 19.33 34.57
C HIS A 306 -15.48 20.13 33.50
N ASP A 307 -15.76 21.42 33.48
CA ASP A 307 -14.86 22.39 32.87
C ASP A 307 -13.45 22.25 33.46
N ASN A 308 -12.40 22.37 32.64
CA ASN A 308 -10.99 22.28 33.06
C ASN A 308 -10.51 20.88 33.56
N ALA A 309 -11.20 19.80 33.19
CA ALA A 309 -10.70 18.43 33.43
C ALA A 309 -9.33 18.19 32.75
N ASP A 310 -8.42 17.50 33.45
CA ASP A 310 -7.01 17.33 33.02
C ASP A 310 -6.84 16.70 31.63
N TRP A 311 -7.65 15.72 31.27
CA TRP A 311 -7.61 15.04 29.97
C TRP A 311 -8.02 15.94 28.78
N ARG A 312 -8.64 17.10 29.01
CA ARG A 312 -8.95 18.07 27.95
C ARG A 312 -7.72 18.82 27.43
N ARG A 313 -6.57 18.68 28.08
CA ARG A 313 -5.28 19.27 27.69
C ARG A 313 -4.34 18.16 27.21
N LEU A 314 -3.87 18.26 25.97
CA LEU A 314 -2.75 17.45 25.51
C LEU A 314 -1.49 17.90 26.25
N LYS A 315 -0.88 17.00 27.04
CA LYS A 315 0.37 17.30 27.73
C LYS A 315 1.50 17.32 26.71
N ALA A 316 2.39 18.30 26.82
CA ALA A 316 3.38 18.58 25.81
C ALA A 316 4.56 17.58 25.72
N ASN A 317 4.51 16.52 26.52
CA ASN A 317 5.41 15.38 26.59
C ASN A 317 4.73 14.09 26.09
N GLU A 318 3.49 14.18 25.62
CA GLU A 318 2.72 13.09 25.01
C GLU A 318 2.62 13.34 23.51
N THR A 319 3.76 13.28 22.81
CA THR A 319 3.71 12.97 21.37
C THR A 319 3.24 11.53 21.25
N ASP A 320 2.09 11.30 20.64
CA ASP A 320 1.60 9.96 20.32
C ASP A 320 2.51 9.35 19.24
N ALA A 321 3.62 8.74 19.67
CA ALA A 321 4.60 8.11 18.79
C ALA A 321 3.95 7.01 17.94
N GLY A 322 3.00 6.26 18.52
CA GLY A 322 2.21 5.26 17.81
C GLY A 322 1.35 5.89 16.71
N GLY A 323 0.67 7.00 17.00
CA GLY A 323 -0.11 7.73 16.01
C GLY A 323 0.71 8.37 14.90
N LEU A 324 1.90 8.90 15.22
CA LEU A 324 2.85 9.37 14.22
C LEU A 324 3.35 8.22 13.32
N ALA A 325 3.72 7.09 13.93
CA ALA A 325 4.19 5.90 13.21
C ALA A 325 3.14 5.38 12.23
N LEU A 326 1.89 5.26 12.70
CA LEU A 326 0.77 4.84 11.88
C LEU A 326 0.50 5.82 10.72
N ALA A 327 0.49 7.13 10.99
CA ALA A 327 0.25 8.14 9.96
C ALA A 327 1.36 8.17 8.91
N MET A 328 2.62 8.03 9.32
CA MET A 328 3.76 7.91 8.40
C MET A 328 3.62 6.68 7.52
N SER A 329 3.35 5.53 8.13
CA SER A 329 3.25 4.27 7.41
C SER A 329 2.10 4.29 6.40
N ASN A 330 0.95 4.79 6.81
CA ASN A 330 -0.19 4.98 5.91
C ASN A 330 0.11 5.97 4.76
N ALA A 331 0.89 7.03 4.99
CA ALA A 331 1.31 7.92 3.91
C ALA A 331 2.23 7.21 2.89
N THR A 332 3.13 6.34 3.34
CA THR A 332 3.96 5.50 2.46
C THR A 332 3.09 4.54 1.64
N ASN A 333 2.10 3.88 2.27
CA ASN A 333 1.11 3.06 1.58
C ASN A 333 0.37 3.85 0.48
N ASN A 334 -0.13 5.03 0.83
CA ASN A 334 -0.91 5.88 -0.05
C ASN A 334 -0.08 6.52 -1.18
N ALA A 335 1.25 6.45 -1.09
CA ALA A 335 2.20 6.80 -2.15
C ALA A 335 2.40 5.66 -3.18
N SER A 336 1.66 4.55 -3.08
CA SER A 336 1.71 3.44 -4.03
C SER A 336 1.45 3.86 -5.48
N LEU A 337 2.32 3.39 -6.38
CA LEU A 337 2.10 3.40 -7.83
C LEU A 337 0.93 2.49 -8.19
N VAL A 338 -0.08 3.06 -8.86
CA VAL A 338 -1.28 2.31 -9.30
C VAL A 338 -1.28 2.16 -10.81
N LEU A 339 -1.25 0.91 -11.29
CA LEU A 339 -1.14 0.56 -12.70
C LEU A 339 -2.37 -0.22 -13.16
N ALA A 340 -3.01 0.27 -14.22
CA ALA A 340 -4.02 -0.46 -14.97
C ALA A 340 -3.40 -0.92 -16.31
N PHE A 341 -3.05 -2.19 -16.39
CA PHE A 341 -2.56 -2.82 -17.61
C PHE A 341 -3.74 -3.22 -18.49
N GLU A 342 -3.82 -2.65 -19.68
CA GLU A 342 -4.81 -2.99 -20.69
C GLU A 342 -4.16 -3.94 -21.71
N LEU A 343 -4.76 -5.13 -21.92
CA LEU A 343 -4.18 -6.18 -22.79
C LEU A 343 -4.10 -5.78 -24.27
N SER A 344 -5.11 -5.04 -24.71
CA SER A 344 -5.15 -4.38 -26.02
C SER A 344 -6.03 -3.14 -25.95
N LYS A 345 -6.01 -2.29 -26.99
CA LYS A 345 -6.79 -1.04 -27.00
C LYS A 345 -8.30 -1.30 -26.81
N GLY A 346 -8.83 -0.92 -25.65
CA GLY A 346 -10.23 -1.14 -25.27
C GLY A 346 -10.54 -2.54 -24.71
N GLY A 347 -9.52 -3.39 -24.55
CA GLY A 347 -9.63 -4.77 -24.09
C GLY A 347 -9.76 -4.92 -22.57
N LYS A 348 -9.39 -6.09 -22.04
CA LYS A 348 -9.46 -6.36 -20.60
C LYS A 348 -8.35 -5.64 -19.83
N VAL A 349 -8.62 -5.34 -18.55
CA VAL A 349 -7.70 -4.64 -17.65
C VAL A 349 -7.26 -5.51 -16.47
N LEU A 350 -5.96 -5.53 -16.19
CA LEU A 350 -5.36 -6.04 -14.96
C LEU A 350 -4.98 -4.86 -14.07
N LEU A 351 -5.54 -4.77 -12.87
CA LEU A 351 -5.37 -3.64 -11.96
C LEU A 351 -4.47 -4.03 -10.78
N PHE A 352 -3.34 -3.34 -10.66
CA PHE A 352 -2.39 -3.46 -9.56
C PHE A 352 -2.32 -2.13 -8.82
N VAL A 353 -2.70 -2.14 -7.53
CA VAL A 353 -2.87 -0.90 -6.76
C VAL A 353 -1.84 -0.74 -5.65
N GLY A 354 -0.87 -1.66 -5.52
CA GLY A 354 0.02 -1.73 -4.36
C GLY A 354 -0.81 -1.67 -3.08
N ASP A 355 -0.49 -0.71 -2.23
CA ASP A 355 -1.19 -0.44 -0.97
C ASP A 355 -1.91 0.90 -0.97
N ALA A 356 -2.33 1.37 -2.14
CA ALA A 356 -3.12 2.59 -2.29
C ALA A 356 -4.32 2.61 -1.33
N GLN A 357 -4.38 3.65 -0.51
CA GLN A 357 -5.43 3.88 0.48
C GLN A 357 -6.43 4.94 0.00
N ALA A 358 -7.30 5.39 0.89
CA ALA A 358 -8.53 6.07 0.54
C ALA A 358 -8.32 7.36 -0.29
N GLY A 359 -7.35 8.20 0.07
CA GLY A 359 -7.04 9.41 -0.69
C GLY A 359 -6.47 9.14 -2.09
N ASN A 360 -5.63 8.11 -2.25
CA ASN A 360 -5.16 7.67 -3.57
C ASN A 360 -6.33 7.16 -4.42
N TRP A 361 -7.21 6.30 -3.88
CA TRP A 361 -8.44 5.86 -4.57
C TRP A 361 -9.33 7.02 -5.03
N ARG A 362 -9.57 8.00 -4.15
CA ARG A 362 -10.39 9.18 -4.46
C ARG A 362 -9.79 10.00 -5.60
N SER A 363 -8.46 10.02 -5.72
CA SER A 363 -7.76 10.78 -6.76
C SER A 363 -7.90 10.20 -8.16
N TRP A 364 -8.14 8.89 -8.31
CA TRP A 364 -8.11 8.25 -9.62
C TRP A 364 -9.14 8.88 -10.58
N SER A 365 -10.33 9.20 -10.09
CA SER A 365 -11.41 9.77 -10.89
C SER A 365 -11.30 11.28 -11.15
N GLU A 366 -10.26 11.95 -10.65
CA GLU A 366 -10.09 13.41 -10.83
C GLU A 366 -9.51 13.78 -12.20
N GLY A 367 -8.92 12.80 -12.89
CA GLY A 367 -8.41 12.93 -14.25
C GLY A 367 -8.96 11.88 -15.21
N SER A 368 -8.67 12.08 -16.48
CA SER A 368 -8.91 11.12 -17.56
C SER A 368 -7.69 11.05 -18.46
N PHE A 369 -7.67 10.05 -19.35
CA PHE A 369 -6.58 9.84 -20.29
C PHE A 369 -7.03 10.18 -21.70
N THR A 370 -6.09 10.59 -22.55
CA THR A 370 -6.35 10.86 -23.97
C THR A 370 -5.67 9.81 -24.85
N ASP A 371 -6.46 9.00 -25.56
CA ASP A 371 -5.99 8.00 -26.50
C ASP A 371 -6.30 8.41 -27.95
N GLY A 372 -5.42 9.24 -28.51
CA GLY A 372 -5.66 9.90 -29.79
C GLY A 372 -6.69 11.00 -29.62
N THR A 373 -7.87 10.85 -30.21
CA THR A 373 -9.00 11.77 -30.04
C THR A 373 -10.04 11.26 -29.03
N ALA A 374 -9.88 10.04 -28.51
CA ALA A 374 -10.82 9.43 -27.58
C ALA A 374 -10.40 9.71 -26.13
N GLU A 375 -11.37 10.06 -25.29
CA GLU A 375 -11.19 10.09 -23.84
C GLU A 375 -11.35 8.68 -23.28
N VAL A 376 -10.41 8.28 -22.42
CA VAL A 376 -10.48 7.05 -21.62
C VAL A 376 -10.62 7.45 -20.15
N THR A 377 -11.78 7.20 -19.58
CA THR A 377 -12.05 7.53 -18.17
C THR A 377 -11.60 6.40 -17.25
N VAL A 378 -11.28 6.72 -15.99
CA VAL A 378 -10.99 5.69 -14.98
C VAL A 378 -12.18 4.74 -14.77
N LYS A 379 -13.40 5.26 -14.87
CA LYS A 379 -14.61 4.44 -14.77
C LYS A 379 -14.72 3.39 -15.88
N ASP A 380 -14.27 3.73 -17.08
CA ASP A 380 -14.16 2.78 -18.19
C ASP A 380 -13.11 1.70 -17.89
N LEU A 381 -11.89 2.12 -17.51
CA LEU A 381 -10.80 1.19 -17.15
C LEU A 381 -11.23 0.21 -16.05
N LEU A 382 -11.81 0.70 -14.95
CA LEU A 382 -12.32 -0.14 -13.87
C LEU A 382 -13.44 -1.06 -14.34
N GLY A 383 -14.36 -0.55 -15.18
CA GLY A 383 -15.42 -1.37 -15.77
C GLY A 383 -14.91 -2.56 -16.59
N ARG A 384 -13.69 -2.45 -17.15
CA ARG A 384 -13.00 -3.48 -17.93
C ARG A 384 -12.03 -4.33 -17.12
N THR A 385 -11.87 -4.06 -15.83
CA THR A 385 -11.01 -4.85 -14.95
C THR A 385 -11.52 -6.29 -14.82
N VAL A 386 -10.66 -7.26 -15.12
CA VAL A 386 -10.90 -8.70 -14.92
C VAL A 386 -9.99 -9.31 -13.85
N LEU A 387 -8.92 -8.60 -13.47
CA LEU A 387 -8.07 -8.96 -12.35
C LEU A 387 -7.81 -7.75 -11.47
N TYR A 388 -7.94 -7.91 -10.16
CA TYR A 388 -7.62 -6.90 -9.16
C TYR A 388 -6.66 -7.48 -8.11
N LYS A 389 -5.43 -6.98 -8.05
CA LYS A 389 -4.59 -7.12 -6.85
C LYS A 389 -5.21 -6.26 -5.77
N VAL A 390 -5.66 -6.89 -4.70
CA VAL A 390 -6.38 -6.23 -3.61
C VAL A 390 -5.42 -5.33 -2.83
N GLY A 391 -5.76 -4.04 -2.72
CA GLY A 391 -4.90 -3.07 -2.06
C GLY A 391 -4.63 -3.39 -0.59
N HIS A 392 -3.39 -3.16 -0.13
CA HIS A 392 -2.97 -3.25 1.28
C HIS A 392 -3.47 -4.53 1.96
N HIS A 393 -3.34 -5.64 1.24
CA HIS A 393 -3.72 -6.99 1.69
C HIS A 393 -5.19 -7.12 2.14
N GLY A 394 -6.05 -6.18 1.74
CA GLY A 394 -7.45 -6.08 2.17
C GLY A 394 -7.68 -5.28 3.44
N SER A 395 -6.79 -4.34 3.78
CA SER A 395 -7.00 -3.40 4.88
C SER A 395 -8.27 -2.57 4.72
N HIS A 396 -8.81 -2.13 5.85
CA HIS A 396 -10.06 -1.38 5.97
C HIS A 396 -10.18 -0.15 5.05
N ASN A 397 -9.05 0.44 4.64
CA ASN A 397 -8.99 1.68 3.87
C ASN A 397 -8.44 1.54 2.43
N ALA A 398 -8.17 0.31 1.98
CA ALA A 398 -7.45 0.06 0.71
C ALA A 398 -8.32 -0.55 -0.40
N THR A 399 -9.60 -0.80 -0.12
CA THR A 399 -10.64 -0.99 -1.14
C THR A 399 -11.82 -0.16 -0.72
N LEU A 400 -12.27 0.78 -1.56
CA LEU A 400 -13.42 1.63 -1.22
C LEU A 400 -14.73 0.98 -1.65
N ASN A 401 -15.70 0.97 -0.73
CA ASN A 401 -17.08 0.62 -1.01
C ASN A 401 -17.74 1.71 -1.86
N GLY A 402 -18.90 1.43 -2.42
CA GLY A 402 -19.64 2.43 -3.16
C GLY A 402 -20.78 1.85 -3.98
N LYS A 403 -21.31 2.69 -4.86
CA LYS A 403 -22.38 2.34 -5.80
C LYS A 403 -21.91 2.65 -7.21
N ALA A 404 -22.55 2.07 -8.22
CA ALA A 404 -22.25 2.38 -9.62
C ALA A 404 -22.40 3.89 -9.95
N ARG A 405 -23.18 4.62 -9.16
CA ARG A 405 -23.39 6.08 -9.23
C ARG A 405 -22.51 6.91 -8.29
N SER A 406 -21.63 6.29 -7.50
CA SER A 406 -20.65 7.04 -6.70
C SER A 406 -19.86 7.99 -7.58
N LYS A 407 -19.37 9.10 -7.00
CA LYS A 407 -18.53 10.07 -7.73
C LYS A 407 -17.09 9.59 -7.88
N GLN A 408 -16.59 8.89 -6.86
CA GLN A 408 -15.23 8.37 -6.81
C GLN A 408 -15.16 6.89 -7.20
N ALA A 409 -13.96 6.45 -7.54
CA ALA A 409 -13.64 5.05 -7.78
C ALA A 409 -14.00 4.19 -6.56
N SER A 410 -14.53 2.99 -6.83
CA SER A 410 -14.95 2.04 -5.79
C SER A 410 -15.06 0.65 -6.39
N LEU A 411 -15.19 -0.37 -5.53
CA LEU A 411 -15.41 -1.76 -5.94
C LEU A 411 -16.63 -1.91 -6.88
N ALA A 412 -17.65 -1.06 -6.73
CA ALA A 412 -18.84 -1.08 -7.57
C ALA A 412 -18.58 -0.65 -9.04
N TRP A 413 -17.48 0.06 -9.32
CA TRP A 413 -17.09 0.43 -10.67
C TRP A 413 -16.34 -0.69 -11.40
N MET A 414 -15.72 -1.60 -10.65
CA MET A 414 -14.93 -2.69 -11.22
C MET A 414 -15.80 -3.71 -11.95
N ALA A 415 -15.25 -4.36 -12.98
CA ALA A 415 -15.80 -5.54 -13.65
C ALA A 415 -17.29 -5.45 -13.95
N ARG A 416 -17.65 -4.64 -14.95
CA ARG A 416 -19.03 -4.39 -15.37
C ARG A 416 -19.34 -5.07 -16.70
N GLY A 417 -20.62 -5.32 -16.94
CA GLY A 417 -21.08 -5.97 -18.16
C GLY A 417 -20.47 -7.35 -18.32
N GLN A 418 -19.95 -7.66 -19.51
CA GLN A 418 -19.37 -8.96 -19.83
C GLN A 418 -18.16 -9.33 -18.96
N ASN A 419 -17.39 -8.35 -18.49
CA ASN A 419 -16.17 -8.59 -17.70
C ASN A 419 -16.47 -9.09 -16.28
N ALA A 420 -17.70 -8.90 -15.78
CA ALA A 420 -18.12 -9.36 -14.46
C ALA A 420 -17.98 -10.88 -14.28
N ALA A 421 -18.18 -11.65 -15.35
CA ALA A 421 -18.07 -13.10 -15.32
C ALA A 421 -16.63 -13.60 -15.18
N GLU A 422 -15.64 -12.76 -15.48
CA GLU A 422 -14.22 -13.11 -15.48
C GLU A 422 -13.44 -12.51 -14.30
N PHE A 423 -14.06 -11.62 -13.51
CA PHE A 423 -13.40 -10.93 -12.41
C PHE A 423 -12.81 -11.88 -11.38
N VAL A 424 -11.52 -11.71 -11.12
CA VAL A 424 -10.73 -12.39 -10.08
C VAL A 424 -10.13 -11.33 -9.15
N ALA A 425 -10.16 -11.59 -7.84
CA ALA A 425 -9.42 -10.81 -6.86
C ALA A 425 -8.24 -11.63 -6.31
N MET A 426 -7.07 -11.01 -6.22
CA MET A 426 -5.85 -11.59 -5.63
C MET A 426 -5.55 -10.89 -4.30
N ILE A 427 -5.68 -11.60 -3.18
CA ILE A 427 -5.44 -11.10 -1.81
C ILE A 427 -4.07 -11.59 -1.32
N THR A 428 -3.12 -10.68 -1.16
CA THR A 428 -1.75 -10.98 -0.73
C THR A 428 -1.58 -11.07 0.79
N ALA A 429 -2.59 -11.62 1.48
CA ALA A 429 -2.63 -11.70 2.94
C ALA A 429 -2.38 -13.13 3.45
N VAL A 430 -1.70 -13.19 4.59
CA VAL A 430 -1.66 -14.38 5.46
C VAL A 430 -2.40 -14.07 6.76
N GLU A 431 -3.66 -14.50 6.85
CA GLU A 431 -4.58 -14.20 7.96
C GLU A 431 -4.05 -14.75 9.29
N ALA A 432 -3.49 -15.96 9.26
CA ALA A 432 -2.94 -16.61 10.44
C ALA A 432 -1.75 -15.86 11.05
N TRP A 433 -1.06 -15.02 10.25
CA TRP A 433 -0.03 -14.10 10.73
C TRP A 433 -0.65 -12.76 11.15
N ALA A 434 -1.49 -12.17 10.32
CA ALA A 434 -2.00 -10.81 10.50
C ALA A 434 -2.89 -10.65 11.75
N HIS A 435 -3.79 -11.61 11.99
CA HIS A 435 -4.72 -11.58 13.13
C HIS A 435 -4.06 -11.84 14.49
N ARG A 436 -2.74 -12.12 14.52
CA ARG A 436 -1.97 -12.32 15.76
C ARG A 436 -1.17 -11.09 16.18
N LYS A 437 -1.24 -10.00 15.41
CA LYS A 437 -0.51 -8.76 15.71
C LYS A 437 -1.18 -7.95 16.84
N PRO A 438 -0.41 -7.14 17.60
CA PRO A 438 -0.94 -6.31 18.68
C PRO A 438 -2.07 -5.41 18.20
N LYS A 439 -2.99 -5.07 19.11
CA LYS A 439 -4.12 -4.21 18.75
C LYS A 439 -3.70 -2.75 18.52
N PRO A 440 -4.33 -2.03 17.57
CA PRO A 440 -5.37 -2.54 16.67
C PRO A 440 -4.79 -3.57 15.69
N ASP A 441 -5.45 -4.74 15.63
CA ASP A 441 -4.94 -5.91 14.93
C ASP A 441 -4.93 -5.66 13.44
N TRP A 442 -3.94 -6.22 12.74
CA TRP A 442 -3.85 -6.16 11.28
C TRP A 442 -4.88 -7.13 10.72
N ASN A 443 -6.16 -6.75 10.80
CA ASN A 443 -7.30 -7.56 10.38
C ASN A 443 -7.35 -7.61 8.85
N HIS A 444 -6.40 -8.35 8.26
CA HIS A 444 -6.10 -8.40 6.83
C HIS A 444 -6.34 -9.83 6.31
N PRO A 445 -7.22 -9.99 5.30
CA PRO A 445 -8.16 -8.97 4.81
C PRO A 445 -9.23 -8.67 5.87
N LEU A 446 -9.75 -7.44 5.89
CA LEU A 446 -10.90 -7.10 6.74
C LEU A 446 -12.06 -8.00 6.33
N PRO A 447 -12.75 -8.71 7.25
CA PRO A 447 -13.78 -9.68 6.88
C PRO A 447 -14.86 -9.12 5.96
N ALA A 448 -15.30 -7.89 6.20
CA ALA A 448 -16.30 -7.23 5.36
C ALA A 448 -15.80 -6.95 3.93
N ILE A 449 -14.52 -6.61 3.76
CA ILE A 449 -13.89 -6.44 2.44
C ILE A 449 -13.74 -7.81 1.76
N LYS A 450 -13.27 -8.83 2.48
CA LYS A 450 -13.15 -10.20 1.96
C LYS A 450 -14.50 -10.70 1.44
N THR A 451 -15.58 -10.55 2.22
CA THR A 451 -16.94 -10.92 1.80
C THR A 451 -17.35 -10.18 0.54
N ALA A 452 -17.17 -8.86 0.48
CA ALA A 452 -17.54 -8.07 -0.69
C ALA A 452 -16.76 -8.48 -1.96
N LEU A 453 -15.47 -8.81 -1.82
CA LEU A 453 -14.65 -9.30 -2.92
C LEU A 453 -15.10 -10.69 -3.39
N VAL A 454 -15.37 -11.61 -2.47
CA VAL A 454 -15.91 -12.95 -2.78
C VAL A 454 -17.24 -12.83 -3.54
N GLU A 455 -18.16 -11.97 -3.08
CA GLU A 455 -19.42 -11.73 -3.76
C GLU A 455 -19.21 -11.11 -5.15
N LYS A 456 -18.37 -10.07 -5.25
CA LYS A 456 -18.07 -9.37 -6.51
C LYS A 456 -17.42 -10.29 -7.55
N ALA A 457 -16.51 -11.15 -7.11
CA ALA A 457 -15.82 -12.12 -7.94
C ALA A 457 -16.59 -13.43 -8.13
N GLY A 458 -17.80 -13.57 -7.57
CA GLY A 458 -18.58 -14.81 -7.64
C GLY A 458 -17.82 -16.03 -7.11
N GLY A 459 -16.99 -15.84 -6.08
CA GLY A 459 -16.13 -16.86 -5.48
C GLY A 459 -14.70 -16.92 -6.02
N ARG A 460 -14.38 -16.23 -7.12
CA ARG A 460 -13.06 -16.28 -7.79
C ARG A 460 -12.03 -15.40 -7.06
N VAL A 461 -11.62 -15.84 -5.87
CA VAL A 461 -10.61 -15.16 -5.05
C VAL A 461 -9.42 -16.09 -4.87
N LEU A 462 -8.23 -15.57 -5.15
CA LEU A 462 -6.96 -16.25 -4.87
C LEU A 462 -6.31 -15.52 -3.70
N GLN A 463 -6.02 -16.24 -2.61
CA GLN A 463 -5.41 -15.65 -1.41
C GLN A 463 -4.16 -16.44 -1.03
N THR A 464 -3.09 -15.76 -0.63
CA THR A 464 -1.75 -16.35 -0.39
C THR A 464 -1.80 -17.62 0.46
N ASP A 465 -2.56 -17.61 1.55
CA ASP A 465 -2.64 -18.70 2.52
C ASP A 465 -3.82 -19.68 2.33
N THR A 466 -4.63 -19.50 1.27
CA THR A 466 -5.86 -20.27 1.06
C THR A 466 -5.74 -21.12 -0.21
N SER A 467 -5.91 -22.44 -0.11
CA SER A 467 -5.88 -23.30 -1.29
C SER A 467 -7.08 -23.09 -2.20
N LEU A 468 -6.90 -23.22 -3.53
CA LEU A 468 -8.00 -23.12 -4.50
C LEU A 468 -9.11 -24.15 -4.21
N ALA A 469 -8.75 -25.31 -3.66
CA ALA A 469 -9.71 -26.36 -3.26
C ALA A 469 -10.69 -25.92 -2.15
N GLN A 470 -10.36 -24.85 -1.41
CA GLN A 470 -11.23 -24.27 -0.38
C GLN A 470 -12.14 -23.17 -0.93
N THR A 471 -11.91 -22.74 -2.18
CA THR A 471 -12.72 -21.73 -2.84
C THR A 471 -13.95 -22.37 -3.49
N THR A 472 -15.09 -21.68 -3.42
CA THR A 472 -16.36 -22.17 -3.99
C THR A 472 -17.08 -21.03 -4.72
N PRO A 473 -17.83 -21.33 -5.79
CA PRO A 473 -18.55 -20.30 -6.52
C PRO A 473 -19.68 -19.71 -5.68
N VAL A 474 -19.89 -18.40 -5.80
CA VAL A 474 -20.94 -17.66 -5.08
C VAL A 474 -21.91 -17.03 -6.07
N GLY A 475 -23.21 -17.15 -5.79
CA GLY A 475 -24.29 -16.55 -6.57
C GLY A 475 -24.22 -16.91 -8.06
N ALA A 476 -24.25 -15.89 -8.92
CA ALA A 476 -24.17 -16.07 -10.37
C ALA A 476 -22.80 -16.59 -10.86
N GLY A 477 -21.78 -16.62 -10.00
CA GLY A 477 -20.44 -17.10 -10.32
C GLY A 477 -20.35 -18.58 -10.69
N ALA A 478 -21.35 -19.40 -10.28
CA ALA A 478 -21.39 -20.84 -10.56
C ALA A 478 -21.33 -21.17 -12.07
N ALA A 479 -21.94 -20.34 -12.92
CA ALA A 479 -21.97 -20.57 -14.36
C ALA A 479 -20.59 -20.45 -15.05
N GLY A 480 -19.65 -19.69 -14.45
CA GLY A 480 -18.30 -19.48 -14.98
C GLY A 480 -17.21 -20.23 -14.22
N TRP A 481 -17.56 -21.04 -13.23
CA TRP A 481 -16.60 -21.61 -12.29
C TRP A 481 -15.58 -22.56 -12.94
N GLN A 482 -16.05 -23.45 -13.82
CA GLN A 482 -15.14 -24.39 -14.51
C GLN A 482 -14.17 -23.67 -15.46
N SER A 483 -14.63 -22.60 -16.11
CA SER A 483 -13.76 -21.75 -16.95
C SER A 483 -12.73 -20.98 -16.12
N PHE A 484 -13.07 -20.57 -14.89
CA PHE A 484 -12.10 -20.02 -13.96
C PHE A 484 -11.06 -21.08 -13.55
N LEU A 485 -11.49 -22.25 -13.11
CA LEU A 485 -10.58 -23.33 -12.71
C LEU A 485 -9.64 -23.76 -13.86
N SER A 486 -10.13 -23.80 -15.10
CA SER A 486 -9.29 -24.16 -16.25
C SER A 486 -8.22 -23.10 -16.60
N ARG A 487 -8.34 -21.88 -16.05
CA ARG A 487 -7.39 -20.79 -16.24
C ARG A 487 -6.44 -20.61 -15.05
N VAL A 488 -6.61 -21.37 -13.97
CA VAL A 488 -5.78 -21.26 -12.78
C VAL A 488 -4.91 -22.50 -12.61
N THR A 489 -3.61 -22.28 -12.43
CA THR A 489 -2.71 -23.33 -11.93
C THR A 489 -2.32 -22.98 -10.50
N GLU A 490 -2.51 -23.91 -9.58
CA GLU A 490 -2.09 -23.78 -8.19
C GLU A 490 -0.86 -24.65 -7.92
N THR A 491 0.16 -24.07 -7.30
CA THR A 491 1.31 -24.79 -6.73
C THR A 491 1.51 -24.35 -5.27
N PRO A 492 2.37 -25.03 -4.49
CA PRO A 492 2.78 -24.51 -3.20
C PRO A 492 3.44 -23.13 -3.25
N LEU A 493 4.14 -22.79 -4.35
CA LEU A 493 4.93 -21.57 -4.50
C LEU A 493 4.11 -20.38 -5.03
N TYR A 494 3.10 -20.63 -5.87
CA TYR A 494 2.37 -19.57 -6.56
C TYR A 494 0.99 -20.01 -7.09
N PHE A 495 0.20 -19.02 -7.51
CA PHE A 495 -0.92 -19.20 -8.44
C PHE A 495 -0.60 -18.56 -9.80
N ASP A 496 -0.88 -19.27 -10.89
CA ASP A 496 -0.94 -18.66 -12.22
C ASP A 496 -2.39 -18.46 -12.63
N LEU A 497 -2.72 -17.27 -13.13
CA LEU A 497 -4.00 -16.96 -13.75
C LEU A 497 -3.80 -16.57 -15.22
N THR A 498 -4.34 -17.37 -16.13
CA THR A 498 -4.39 -17.05 -17.56
C THR A 498 -5.56 -16.11 -17.86
N VAL A 499 -5.27 -15.01 -18.56
CA VAL A 499 -6.25 -14.02 -19.03
C VAL A 499 -6.12 -13.90 -20.54
N GLU A 500 -7.16 -14.30 -21.25
CA GLU A 500 -7.30 -14.10 -22.70
C GLU A 500 -7.88 -12.71 -22.96
N ASP A 501 -7.49 -12.02 -24.03
CA ASP A 501 -8.02 -10.69 -24.38
C ASP A 501 -9.48 -10.72 -24.89
#